data_AF-A0A848G3D9-F1
#
_entry.id   AF-A0A848G3D9-F1
#
_cell.length_a   1.000
_cell.length_b   1.000
_cell.length_c   1.000
_cell.angle_alpha   90.00
_cell.angle_beta   90.00
_cell.angle_gamma   90.00
#
_symmetry.space_group_name_H-M   'P 1'
#
loop_
_entity.id
_entity.type
_entity.pdbx_description
1 polymer ?
#
loop_
_entity_poly.entity_id
_entity_poly.type
_entity_poly.pdbx_seq_one_letter_code
_entity_poly.pdbx_strand_id
1 'polypeptide(L)' 'MPGSITQISERLHRDRSAAKRDVDELARTGLGTASEKILPGHGRMKGVRAAAQRIRLVAEVA' A
#
# COMPACT_ATOMS: atom_id res chain seq x y z
N MET A 1 10.86 4.03 -3.36
CA MET A 1 9.92 5.03 -3.93
C MET A 1 8.50 4.58 -3.59
N PRO A 2 7.59 5.49 -3.18
CA PRO A 2 6.18 5.14 -3.00
C PRO A 2 5.59 4.66 -4.33
N GLY A 3 4.84 3.56 -4.31
CA GLY A 3 4.22 2.94 -5.49
C GLY A 3 2.71 3.20 -5.51
N SER A 4 2.11 3.19 -6.70
CA SER A 4 0.65 3.20 -6.81
C SER A 4 0.06 1.82 -6.51
N ILE A 5 -1.25 1.76 -6.19
CA ILE A 5 -1.95 0.47 -6.04
C ILE A 5 -1.82 -0.37 -7.32
N THR A 6 -1.87 0.24 -8.50
CA THR A 6 -1.70 -0.46 -9.79
C THR A 6 -0.32 -1.10 -9.91
N GLN A 7 0.74 -0.38 -9.56
CA GLN A 7 2.11 -0.92 -9.57
C GLN A 7 2.29 -2.05 -8.54
N ILE A 8 1.63 -1.94 -7.38
CA ILE A 8 1.64 -2.99 -6.36
C ILE A 8 0.90 -4.24 -6.87
N SER A 9 -0.27 -4.08 -7.49
CA SER A 9 -1.02 -5.20 -8.06
C SER A 9 -0.26 -5.93 -9.16
N GLU A 10 0.42 -5.18 -10.05
CA GLU A 10 1.25 -5.76 -11.10
C GLU A 10 2.43 -6.55 -10.51
N ARG A 11 3.16 -5.97 -9.55
CA ARG A 11 4.33 -6.60 -8.93
C ARG A 11 3.98 -7.84 -8.11
N LEU A 12 2.81 -7.85 -7.47
CA LEU A 12 2.34 -8.97 -6.66
C LEU A 12 1.49 -9.96 -7.46
N HIS A 13 1.31 -9.73 -8.78
CA HIS A 13 0.41 -10.51 -9.64
C HIS A 13 -0.97 -10.74 -9.02
N ARG A 14 -1.51 -9.72 -8.36
CA ARG A 14 -2.76 -9.77 -7.61
C ARG A 14 -3.80 -8.88 -8.26
N ASP A 15 -5.07 -9.22 -8.11
CA ASP A 15 -6.15 -8.33 -8.53
C ASP A 15 -6.04 -6.95 -7.84
N ARG A 16 -6.34 -5.89 -8.59
CA ARG A 16 -6.22 -4.51 -8.12
C ARG A 16 -7.12 -4.21 -6.92
N SER A 17 -8.32 -4.79 -6.86
CA SER A 17 -9.24 -4.59 -5.73
C SER A 17 -8.77 -5.32 -4.47
N ALA A 18 -8.14 -6.49 -4.61
CA ALA A 18 -7.48 -7.18 -3.51
C ALA A 18 -6.28 -6.38 -2.99
N ALA A 19 -5.40 -5.91 -3.88
CA ALA A 19 -4.25 -5.07 -3.51
C ALA A 19 -4.68 -3.79 -2.79
N LYS A 20 -5.77 -3.15 -3.21
CA LYS A 20 -6.35 -2.00 -2.50
C LYS A 20 -6.80 -2.37 -1.09
N ARG A 21 -7.50 -3.49 -0.90
CA ARG A 21 -7.96 -3.93 0.42
C ARG A 21 -6.79 -4.16 1.37
N ASP A 22 -5.74 -4.81 0.89
CA ASP A 22 -4.52 -5.06 1.67
C ASP A 22 -3.85 -3.74 2.08
N VAL A 23 -3.69 -2.81 1.13
CA VAL A 23 -3.13 -1.47 1.39
C VAL A 23 -3.98 -0.69 2.40
N ASP A 24 -5.31 -0.72 2.25
CA ASP A 24 -6.22 -0.05 3.17
C ASP A 24 -6.12 -0.66 4.59
N GLU A 25 -5.92 -1.97 4.73
CA GLU A 25 -5.68 -2.65 6.02
C GLU A 25 -4.33 -2.27 6.64
N LEU A 26 -3.27 -2.25 5.84
CA LEU A 26 -1.95 -1.77 6.28
C LEU A 26 -2.01 -0.31 6.73
N ALA A 27 -2.82 0.52 6.08
CA ALA A 27 -3.04 1.90 6.50
C ALA A 27 -3.83 2.00 7.82
N ARG A 28 -4.90 1.19 7.97
CA ARG A 28 -5.69 1.12 9.22
C ARG A 28 -4.83 0.72 10.43
N THR A 29 -3.90 -0.21 10.23
CA THR A 29 -3.00 -0.71 11.29
C THR A 29 -1.78 0.19 11.52
N GLY A 30 -1.61 1.27 10.75
CA GLY A 30 -0.46 2.16 10.83
C GLY A 30 0.85 1.56 10.29
N LEU A 31 0.80 0.39 9.65
CA LEU A 31 1.96 -0.25 8.99
C LEU A 31 2.30 0.39 7.64
N GLY A 32 1.32 1.05 7.01
CA GLY A 32 1.47 1.79 5.77
C GLY A 32 0.79 3.15 5.83
N THR A 33 1.10 4.01 4.87
CA THR A 33 0.41 5.27 4.62
C THR A 33 -0.06 5.30 3.18
N ALA A 34 -1.31 5.69 2.97
CA ALA A 34 -1.88 5.93 1.66
C ALA A 34 -2.17 7.43 1.53
N SER A 35 -1.42 8.12 0.66
CA SER A 35 -1.60 9.54 0.38
C SER A 35 -2.19 9.71 -1.01
N GLU A 36 -3.17 10.57 -1.15
CA GLU A 36 -3.66 10.99 -2.47
C GLU A 36 -2.72 12.07 -3.04
N LYS A 37 -2.19 11.83 -4.23
CA LYS A 37 -1.39 12.78 -5.00
C LYS A 37 -2.16 13.15 -6.27
N ILE A 38 -2.39 14.44 -6.48
CA ILE A 38 -2.93 14.92 -7.76
C ILE A 38 -1.79 14.90 -8.78
N LEU A 39 -1.98 14.18 -9.88
CA LEU A 39 -1.09 14.19 -11.03
C LEU A 39 -1.70 15.12 -12.08
N PRO A 40 -1.07 16.27 -12.39
CA PRO A 40 -1.55 17.17 -13.44
C PRO A 40 -1.78 16.39 -14.74
N GLY A 41 -2.99 16.46 -15.29
CA GLY A 41 -3.37 15.79 -16.53
C GLY A 41 -3.69 14.29 -16.42
N HIS A 42 -3.53 13.63 -15.27
CA HIS A 42 -3.75 12.18 -15.10
C HIS A 42 -4.67 11.82 -13.90
N GLY A 43 -5.31 12.83 -13.31
CA GLY A 43 -6.25 12.65 -12.20
C GLY A 43 -5.57 12.43 -10.86
N ARG A 44 -6.23 11.68 -9.96
CA ARG A 44 -5.73 11.43 -8.60
C ARG A 44 -5.07 10.06 -8.52
N MET A 45 -3.87 9.99 -7.96
CA MET A 45 -3.15 8.75 -7.69
C MET A 45 -3.03 8.53 -6.18
N LYS A 46 -3.51 7.38 -5.69
CA LYS A 46 -3.19 6.92 -4.35
C LYS A 46 -1.76 6.36 -4.34
N GLY A 47 -0.83 7.11 -3.76
CA GLY A 47 0.52 6.67 -3.47
C GLY A 47 0.58 5.91 -2.15
N VAL A 48 1.27 4.79 -2.13
CA VAL A 48 1.42 3.92 -0.96
C VAL A 48 2.87 3.92 -0.49
N ARG A 49 3.08 4.07 0.82
CA ARG A 49 4.40 4.03 1.45
C ARG A 49 4.35 3.22 2.74
N ALA A 50 5.42 2.48 3.04
CA ALA A 50 5.60 1.88 4.36
C ALA A 50 5.72 2.97 5.44
N ALA A 51 5.10 2.75 6.60
CA ALA A 51 5.18 3.70 7.72
C ALA A 51 6.57 3.73 8.37
N ALA A 52 7.31 2.62 8.27
CA ALA A 52 8.66 2.47 8.82
C ALA A 52 9.64 1.93 7.77
N GLN A 53 10.94 2.12 8.02
CA GLN A 53 12.00 1.54 7.19
C GLN A 53 12.10 0.02 7.35
N ARG A 54 11.64 -0.52 8.50
CA ARG A 54 11.63 -1.95 8.80
C ARG A 54 10.36 -2.29 9.56
N ILE A 55 9.69 -3.35 9.14
CA ILE A 55 8.50 -3.92 9.80
C ILE A 55 8.85 -5.35 10.18
N ARG A 56 8.51 -5.78 11.40
CA ARG A 56 8.70 -7.16 11.88
C ARG A 56 7.34 -7.73 12.24
N LEU A 57 6.99 -8.85 11.61
CA LEU A 57 5.83 -9.65 11.99
C LEU A 57 6.33 -10.82 12.84
N VAL A 58 5.74 -11.01 14.02
CA VAL A 58 6.07 -12.10 14.94
C VAL A 58 4.79 -12.85 15.25
N ALA A 59 4.86 -14.18 15.25
CA ALA A 59 3.81 -15.06 15.74
C ALA A 59 4.42 -15.89 16.87
N GLU A 60 3.81 -15.85 18.04
CA GLU A 60 4.20 -16.66 19.19
C GLU A 60 3.14 -17.75 19.38
N VAL A 61 3.59 -18.99 19.54
CA VAL A 61 2.72 -20.15 19.83
C VAL A 61 3.07 -20.58 21.25
N ALA A 62 2.06 -20.61 22.12
CA ALA A 62 2.19 -21.05 23.51
C ALA A 62 2.22 -22.58 23.63
#